data_AF-A0A9Q9DRD5-F1
#
_entry.id   AF-A0A9Q9DRD5-F1
#
_cell.length_a   1.000
_cell.length_b   1.000
_cell.length_c   1.000
_cell.angle_alpha   90.00
_cell.angle_beta   90.00
_cell.angle_gamma   90.00
#
_symmetry.space_group_name_H-M   'P 1'
#
loop_
_entity.id
_entity.type
_entity.pdbx_description
1 polymer ?
#
loop_
_entity_poly.entity_id
_entity_poly.type
_entity_poly.pdbx_seq_one_letter_code
_entity_poly.pdbx_strand_id
1 'polypeptide(L)'
;MYSSPPRRRRRYDNTIRRCWPVSFFLFASLSQTKRLRRQSMSAHGYIRDTSATDTNLIPCPRGKPNRQSQPLTARLVEKIKKSLIEKAKIKKQYAKLKAREEKEGATSRKSVYDRETSDDNANQQSLEPAPEPTLEPHPDRVALLEENSPEPEHQQSYQRRQRRPRPQPFQKESELAQKKREEAEARHKAREEAERERAKKAAERERFRKTMAKARGGPNGQRKLGRESTVLLAKAQRLMGKT
;
A
#
# COMPACT_ATOMS: atom_id res chain seq x y z
N MET A 1 -1.72 -14.29 -51.45
CA MET A 1 -1.68 -13.35 -50.30
C MET A 1 -2.57 -13.90 -49.19
N TYR A 2 -2.01 -14.57 -48.18
CA TYR A 2 -2.78 -15.14 -47.07
C TYR A 2 -2.91 -14.12 -45.93
N SER A 3 -4.12 -13.60 -45.72
CA SER A 3 -4.44 -12.76 -44.57
C SER A 3 -4.52 -13.61 -43.29
N SER A 4 -3.64 -13.33 -42.33
CA SER A 4 -3.66 -13.96 -41.02
C SER A 4 -4.83 -13.44 -40.16
N PRO A 5 -5.56 -14.31 -39.44
CA PRO A 5 -6.68 -13.88 -38.59
C PRO A 5 -6.24 -13.29 -37.25
N PRO A 6 -7.06 -12.43 -36.61
CA PRO A 6 -6.68 -11.70 -35.40
C PRO A 6 -6.69 -12.60 -34.15
N ARG A 7 -5.60 -12.53 -33.37
CA ARG A 7 -5.44 -13.24 -32.09
C ARG A 7 -6.40 -12.68 -31.02
N ARG A 8 -7.35 -13.50 -30.56
CA ARG A 8 -8.20 -13.21 -29.40
C ARG A 8 -7.37 -13.16 -28.12
N ARG A 9 -7.24 -11.99 -27.48
CA ARG A 9 -6.67 -11.85 -26.14
C ARG A 9 -7.67 -12.36 -25.11
N ARG A 10 -7.34 -13.45 -24.40
CA ARG A 10 -8.06 -13.90 -23.20
C ARG A 10 -7.92 -12.85 -22.11
N ARG A 11 -9.03 -12.27 -21.65
CA ARG A 11 -9.09 -11.48 -20.41
C ARG A 11 -9.12 -12.48 -19.26
N TYR A 12 -8.18 -12.37 -18.32
CA TYR A 12 -8.30 -12.99 -17.02
C TYR A 12 -9.01 -12.00 -16.11
N ASP A 13 -10.21 -12.37 -15.66
CA ASP A 13 -10.96 -11.66 -14.63
C ASP A 13 -10.34 -12.01 -13.27
N ASN A 14 -9.61 -11.05 -12.68
CA ASN A 14 -9.09 -11.15 -11.31
C ASN A 14 -10.16 -10.70 -10.32
N THR A 15 -11.09 -11.59 -9.97
CA THR A 15 -11.94 -11.46 -8.79
C THR A 15 -11.46 -12.43 -7.72
N ILE A 16 -10.40 -12.06 -6.99
CA ILE A 16 -10.02 -12.75 -5.75
C ILE A 16 -10.79 -12.10 -4.61
N ARG A 17 -11.75 -12.89 -4.10
CA ARG A 17 -12.63 -12.61 -2.98
C ARG A 17 -11.82 -12.36 -1.70
N ARG A 18 -12.10 -11.24 -1.04
CA ARG A 18 -11.80 -11.01 0.38
C ARG A 18 -12.89 -11.69 1.20
N CYS A 19 -12.55 -12.75 1.95
CA CYS A 19 -13.31 -13.25 3.09
C CYS A 19 -12.32 -13.76 4.12
N TRP A 20 -12.07 -12.98 5.17
CA TRP A 20 -11.55 -13.47 6.44
C TRP A 20 -12.61 -13.12 7.47
N PRO A 21 -13.29 -14.09 8.10
CA PRO A 21 -14.16 -13.77 9.21
C PRO A 21 -13.31 -13.51 10.45
N VAL A 22 -13.52 -12.35 11.01
CA VAL A 22 -13.31 -12.03 12.41
C VAL A 22 -14.13 -13.02 13.23
N SER A 23 -13.50 -13.78 14.13
CA SER A 23 -14.03 -14.38 15.38
C SER A 23 -13.23 -15.63 15.74
N PHE A 24 -12.38 -15.57 16.77
CA PHE A 24 -12.27 -16.57 17.85
C PHE A 24 -11.13 -16.15 18.79
N PHE A 25 -11.50 -15.30 19.75
CA PHE A 25 -10.83 -15.19 21.03
C PHE A 25 -11.56 -16.14 22.01
N LEU A 26 -10.85 -16.55 23.07
CA LEU A 26 -11.22 -17.50 24.15
C LEU A 26 -10.98 -18.99 23.89
N PHE A 27 -9.83 -19.51 24.38
CA PHE A 27 -9.87 -20.38 25.57
C PHE A 27 -8.48 -20.45 26.23
N ALA A 28 -8.47 -20.28 27.54
CA ALA A 28 -7.30 -20.33 28.39
C ALA A 28 -6.96 -21.77 28.83
N SER A 29 -5.67 -21.99 29.07
CA SER A 29 -5.05 -22.77 30.15
C SER A 29 -5.81 -23.96 30.77
N LEU A 30 -5.26 -25.18 30.65
CA LEU A 30 -5.12 -26.10 31.79
C LEU A 30 -4.10 -27.24 31.52
N SER A 31 -3.00 -27.20 32.27
CA SER A 31 -2.36 -28.29 33.02
C SER A 31 -2.00 -29.66 32.39
N GLN A 32 -0.68 -29.90 32.37
CA GLN A 32 0.10 -31.13 32.62
C GLN A 32 -0.65 -32.46 32.91
N THR A 33 -0.21 -33.57 32.29
CA THR A 33 0.31 -34.79 33.00
C THR A 33 0.85 -35.89 32.06
N LYS A 34 2.04 -36.39 32.42
CA LYS A 34 2.57 -37.79 32.45
C LYS A 34 2.46 -38.71 31.20
N ARG A 35 3.56 -39.22 30.62
CA ARG A 35 4.52 -40.30 31.03
C ARG A 35 4.11 -41.72 30.56
N LEU A 36 4.99 -42.32 29.75
CA LEU A 36 5.30 -43.78 29.55
C LEU A 36 4.35 -44.70 28.76
N ARG A 37 4.84 -45.21 27.62
CA ARG A 37 4.94 -46.64 27.23
C ARG A 37 5.65 -46.75 25.86
N ARG A 38 6.89 -47.24 25.80
CA ARG A 38 7.38 -48.64 25.71
C ARG A 38 7.63 -49.08 24.26
N GLN A 39 8.86 -49.55 24.07
CA GLN A 39 9.44 -50.20 22.90
C GLN A 39 8.85 -51.60 22.64
N SER A 40 8.85 -52.00 21.35
CA SER A 40 9.06 -53.38 20.83
C SER A 40 9.27 -53.23 19.31
N MET A 41 10.45 -53.49 18.71
CA MET A 41 10.95 -54.80 18.24
C MET A 41 9.88 -55.59 17.46
N SER A 42 10.06 -56.17 16.28
CA SER A 42 11.21 -56.70 15.51
C SER A 42 10.73 -57.00 14.06
N ALA A 43 11.51 -56.69 13.03
CA ALA A 43 12.18 -57.65 12.13
C ALA A 43 11.36 -58.83 11.55
N HIS A 44 11.07 -58.74 10.25
CA HIS A 44 11.03 -59.81 9.23
C HIS A 44 11.15 -59.08 7.88
N GLY A 45 11.92 -59.47 6.87
CA GLY A 45 12.51 -60.75 6.52
C GLY A 45 12.51 -60.78 4.98
N TYR A 46 13.70 -61.00 4.42
CA TYR A 46 14.10 -61.03 3.00
C TYR A 46 13.22 -61.84 2.03
N ILE A 47 13.52 -61.66 0.72
CA ILE A 47 13.41 -62.56 -0.47
C ILE A 47 12.66 -61.84 -1.63
N ARG A 48 13.11 -61.73 -2.89
CA ARG A 48 14.27 -62.21 -3.68
C ARG A 48 14.41 -61.35 -4.94
N ASP A 49 15.63 -61.34 -5.49
CA ASP A 49 16.00 -60.80 -6.79
C ASP A 49 15.26 -61.46 -7.97
N THR A 50 14.91 -60.66 -8.98
CA THR A 50 14.79 -61.12 -10.37
C THR A 50 15.60 -60.20 -11.26
N SER A 51 16.71 -60.75 -11.74
CA SER A 51 17.55 -60.29 -12.84
C SER A 51 16.74 -60.08 -14.13
N ALA A 52 16.86 -58.90 -14.73
CA ALA A 52 16.60 -58.70 -16.16
C ALA A 52 17.43 -57.52 -16.67
N THR A 53 18.58 -57.88 -17.24
CA THR A 53 19.33 -57.27 -18.34
C THR A 53 18.81 -55.97 -18.98
N ASP A 54 19.73 -55.00 -19.04
CA ASP A 54 20.08 -54.24 -20.24
C ASP A 54 18.97 -53.62 -21.09
N THR A 55 18.61 -52.39 -20.74
CA THR A 55 18.83 -51.29 -21.68
C THR A 55 19.42 -50.11 -20.93
N ASN A 56 20.74 -49.94 -21.05
CA ASN A 56 21.44 -48.69 -20.78
C ASN A 56 20.99 -47.62 -21.79
N LEU A 57 19.76 -47.14 -21.66
CA LEU A 57 19.38 -45.84 -22.17
C LEU A 57 19.90 -44.83 -21.16
N ILE A 58 21.13 -44.37 -21.39
CA ILE A 58 21.63 -43.12 -20.83
C ILE A 58 20.52 -42.10 -21.05
N PRO A 59 19.86 -41.57 -20.00
CA PRO A 59 18.95 -40.47 -20.21
C PRO A 59 19.80 -39.32 -20.73
N CYS A 60 19.69 -39.05 -22.04
CA CYS A 60 20.36 -37.93 -22.68
C CYS A 60 20.16 -36.71 -21.77
N PRO A 61 21.23 -35.98 -21.40
CA PRO A 61 21.08 -34.79 -20.60
C PRO A 61 20.20 -33.85 -21.43
N ARG A 62 18.95 -33.65 -21.00
CA ARG A 62 18.04 -32.69 -21.64
C ARG A 62 18.79 -31.36 -21.63
N GLY A 63 19.32 -30.99 -22.79
CA GLY A 63 20.13 -29.80 -22.95
C GLY A 63 19.37 -28.64 -22.33
N LYS A 64 20.00 -27.96 -21.37
CA LYS A 64 19.41 -26.76 -20.76
C LYS A 64 18.97 -25.86 -21.91
N PRO A 65 17.68 -25.46 -21.99
CA PRO A 65 17.21 -24.65 -23.09
C PRO A 65 18.09 -23.40 -23.16
N ASN A 66 18.63 -23.15 -24.36
CA ASN A 66 19.58 -22.08 -24.62
C ASN A 66 19.12 -20.78 -23.93
N ARG A 67 19.95 -20.28 -23.02
CA ARG A 67 19.71 -19.09 -22.16
C ARG A 67 19.39 -17.83 -22.98
N GLN A 68 19.66 -17.87 -24.29
CA GLN A 68 19.56 -16.75 -25.20
C GLN A 68 18.14 -16.44 -25.71
N SER A 69 17.14 -17.32 -25.57
CA SER A 69 15.80 -17.10 -26.14
C SER A 69 14.61 -17.16 -25.17
N GLN A 70 14.83 -16.88 -23.88
CA GLN A 70 13.71 -16.67 -22.95
C GLN A 70 12.97 -15.36 -23.33
N PRO A 71 11.63 -15.36 -23.46
CA PRO A 71 10.87 -14.14 -23.75
C PRO A 71 11.15 -13.10 -22.66
N LEU A 72 11.18 -11.81 -23.03
CA LEU A 72 11.55 -10.71 -22.12
C LEU A 72 10.81 -10.76 -20.77
N THR A 73 9.57 -11.26 -20.77
CA THR A 73 8.74 -11.45 -19.57
C THR A 73 9.31 -12.49 -18.61
N ALA A 74 9.84 -13.61 -19.08
CA ALA A 74 10.43 -14.66 -18.25
C ALA A 74 11.69 -14.15 -17.53
N ARG A 75 12.56 -13.43 -18.25
CA ARG A 75 13.76 -12.78 -17.67
C ARG A 75 13.39 -11.76 -16.59
N LEU A 76 12.33 -10.98 -16.83
CA LEU A 76 11.84 -10.00 -15.84
C LEU A 76 11.28 -10.70 -14.60
N VAL A 77 10.49 -11.77 -14.77
CA VAL A 77 9.97 -12.55 -13.64
C VAL A 77 11.11 -13.18 -12.83
N GLU A 78 12.16 -13.70 -13.47
CA GLU A 78 13.34 -14.20 -12.78
C GLU A 78 14.08 -13.11 -11.99
N LYS A 79 14.24 -11.91 -12.57
CA LYS A 79 14.83 -10.75 -11.87
C LYS A 79 14.00 -10.33 -10.66
N ILE A 80 12.67 -10.29 -10.81
CA ILE A 80 11.74 -9.96 -9.71
C ILE A 80 11.87 -11.01 -8.61
N LYS A 81 11.85 -12.31 -8.95
CA LYS A 81 12.02 -13.39 -7.97
C LYS A 81 13.35 -13.30 -7.22
N LYS A 82 14.47 -13.07 -7.92
CA LYS A 82 15.79 -12.90 -7.29
C LYS A 82 15.83 -11.71 -6.34
N SER A 83 15.34 -10.55 -6.77
CA SER A 83 15.30 -9.35 -5.92
C SER A 83 14.40 -9.51 -4.69
N LEU A 84 13.28 -10.24 -4.79
CA LEU A 84 12.43 -10.56 -3.64
C LEU A 84 13.12 -11.53 -2.66
N ILE A 85 13.82 -12.54 -3.17
CA ILE A 85 14.60 -13.48 -2.35
C ILE A 85 15.72 -12.75 -1.61
N GLU A 86 16.46 -11.87 -2.28
CA GLU A 86 17.53 -11.06 -1.68
C GLU A 86 17.00 -10.16 -0.56
N LYS A 87 15.90 -9.42 -0.82
CA LYS A 87 15.24 -8.61 0.22
C LYS A 87 14.80 -9.44 1.42
N ALA A 88 14.28 -10.65 1.21
CA ALA A 88 13.90 -11.55 2.30
C ALA A 88 15.13 -12.04 3.09
N LYS A 89 16.26 -12.32 2.42
CA LYS A 89 17.52 -12.69 3.08
C LYS A 89 18.06 -11.54 3.93
N ILE A 90 18.09 -10.33 3.40
CA ILE A 90 18.53 -9.12 4.13
C ILE A 90 17.66 -8.90 5.36
N LYS A 91 16.33 -8.99 5.22
CA LYS A 91 15.41 -8.87 6.37
C LYS A 91 15.65 -9.93 7.44
N LYS A 92 15.91 -11.18 7.04
CA LYS A 92 16.26 -12.26 7.98
C LYS A 92 17.60 -12.02 8.69
N GLN A 93 18.61 -11.54 7.96
CA GLN A 93 19.90 -11.19 8.55
C GLN A 93 19.78 -10.01 9.52
N TYR A 94 19.07 -8.95 9.13
CA TYR A 94 18.79 -7.81 9.99
C TYR A 94 18.00 -8.21 11.24
N ALA A 95 16.97 -9.05 11.11
CA ALA A 95 16.23 -9.56 12.28
C ALA A 95 17.13 -10.39 13.22
N LYS A 96 18.09 -11.15 12.68
CA LYS A 96 19.09 -11.88 13.50
C LYS A 96 20.05 -10.94 14.21
N LEU A 97 20.56 -9.91 13.52
CA LEU A 97 21.43 -8.90 14.11
C LEU A 97 20.69 -8.11 15.18
N LYS A 98 19.47 -7.65 14.89
CA LYS A 98 18.63 -6.94 15.85
C LYS A 98 18.31 -7.79 17.09
N ALA A 99 17.95 -9.06 16.91
CA ALA A 99 17.74 -9.96 18.05
C ALA A 99 19.03 -10.24 18.84
N ARG A 100 20.20 -10.17 18.18
CA ARG A 100 21.50 -10.27 18.83
C ARG A 100 21.83 -8.98 19.59
N GLU A 101 21.61 -7.82 18.99
CA GLU A 101 21.76 -6.50 19.61
C GLU A 101 20.79 -6.28 20.77
N GLU A 102 19.57 -6.83 20.73
CA GLU A 102 18.65 -6.77 21.87
C GLU A 102 19.13 -7.66 23.02
N LYS A 103 19.68 -8.84 22.70
CA LYS A 103 20.28 -9.74 23.71
C LYS A 103 21.59 -9.20 24.27
N GLU A 104 22.44 -8.64 23.42
CA GLU A 104 23.73 -8.04 23.78
C GLU A 104 23.50 -6.66 24.40
N GLY A 105 22.52 -5.86 23.98
CA GLY A 105 22.15 -4.58 24.58
C GLY A 105 21.43 -4.72 25.92
N ALA A 106 20.73 -5.85 26.15
CA ALA A 106 20.23 -6.21 27.47
C ALA A 106 21.34 -6.64 28.44
N THR A 107 22.45 -7.21 27.95
CA THR A 107 23.52 -7.78 28.79
C THR A 107 24.84 -6.98 28.81
N SER A 108 25.04 -6.08 27.85
CA SER A 108 26.29 -5.40 27.54
C SER A 108 25.98 -3.98 27.02
N ARG A 109 26.14 -3.02 27.94
CA ARG A 109 26.23 -1.56 27.68
C ARG A 109 24.92 -0.87 27.30
N LYS A 110 23.98 -0.84 28.25
CA LYS A 110 23.20 0.39 28.46
C LYS A 110 24.20 1.50 28.77
N SER A 111 24.39 2.43 27.84
CA SER A 111 25.21 3.61 28.09
C SER A 111 24.58 4.43 29.23
N VAL A 112 25.40 5.11 30.02
CA VAL A 112 24.96 5.93 31.18
C VAL A 112 23.86 6.94 30.78
N TYR A 113 23.79 7.32 29.50
CA TYR A 113 22.84 8.28 28.95
C TYR A 113 21.45 7.71 28.59
N ASP A 114 21.26 6.38 28.57
CA ASP A 114 19.97 5.74 28.23
C ASP A 114 19.16 5.35 29.50
N ARG A 115 19.64 5.73 30.69
CA ARG A 115 19.03 5.33 31.97
C ARG A 115 17.85 6.22 32.39
N GLU A 116 17.79 7.47 31.92
CA GLU A 116 16.84 8.46 32.45
C GLU A 116 15.48 8.47 31.74
N THR A 117 15.32 7.80 30.60
CA THR A 117 14.08 7.89 29.79
C THR A 117 13.17 6.66 29.86
N SER A 118 13.54 5.60 30.59
CA SER A 118 12.78 4.34 30.64
C SER A 118 12.13 3.99 31.98
N ASP A 119 12.37 4.75 33.05
CA ASP A 119 11.89 4.42 34.41
C ASP A 119 10.62 5.19 34.86
N ASP A 120 9.93 5.93 33.98
CA ASP A 120 8.71 6.69 34.32
C ASP A 120 7.38 5.97 33.98
N ASN A 121 7.39 4.67 33.70
CA ASN A 121 6.18 3.94 33.25
C ASN A 121 5.88 2.65 34.04
N ALA A 122 6.12 2.66 35.36
CA ALA A 122 5.80 1.52 36.22
C ALA A 122 5.39 1.87 37.66
N ASN A 123 4.81 3.05 37.90
CA ASN A 123 4.22 3.36 39.20
C ASN A 123 2.93 4.18 39.09
N GLN A 124 1.86 3.55 38.63
CA GLN A 124 0.49 4.03 38.84
C GLN A 124 -0.33 2.93 39.52
N GLN A 125 -0.17 2.84 40.84
CA GLN A 125 -1.14 2.21 41.73
C GLN A 125 -1.59 3.25 42.75
N SER A 126 -2.89 3.57 42.69
CA SER A 126 -3.72 4.11 43.77
C SER A 126 -3.29 5.45 44.41
N LEU A 127 -3.82 6.55 43.88
CA LEU A 127 -4.29 7.65 44.72
C LEU A 127 -5.65 8.12 44.19
N GLU A 128 -6.64 7.95 45.05
CA GLU A 128 -7.99 8.50 45.06
C GLU A 128 -8.02 9.98 44.61
N PRO A 129 -8.96 10.42 43.74
CA PRO A 129 -9.09 11.83 43.39
C PRO A 129 -9.73 12.57 44.58
N ALA A 130 -8.90 13.29 45.35
CA ALA A 130 -9.39 14.33 46.23
C ALA A 130 -10.21 15.36 45.42
N PRO A 131 -11.31 15.92 45.98
CA PRO A 131 -12.22 16.78 45.23
C PRO A 131 -11.46 18.00 44.68
N GLU A 132 -11.58 18.21 43.37
CA GLU A 132 -11.01 19.34 42.66
C GLU A 132 -11.46 20.64 43.35
N PRO A 133 -10.54 21.53 43.79
CA PRO A 133 -10.93 22.84 44.26
C PRO A 133 -11.60 23.55 43.07
N THR A 134 -12.87 23.91 43.22
CA THR A 134 -13.66 24.67 42.26
C THR A 134 -12.86 25.88 41.76
N LEU A 135 -12.35 25.78 40.54
CA LEU A 135 -11.60 26.80 39.80
C LEU A 135 -12.55 27.92 39.31
N GLU A 136 -13.53 28.30 40.11
CA GLU A 136 -14.34 29.46 39.83
C GLU A 136 -13.48 30.71 40.10
N PRO A 137 -13.18 31.53 39.09
CA PRO A 137 -12.41 32.74 39.29
C PRO A 137 -13.16 33.68 40.25
N HIS A 138 -12.44 34.27 41.21
CA HIS A 138 -12.97 35.23 42.18
C HIS A 138 -13.82 36.31 41.46
N PRO A 139 -14.96 36.75 42.01
CA PRO A 139 -15.91 37.63 41.31
C PRO A 139 -15.28 38.91 40.73
N ASP A 140 -14.32 39.49 41.44
CA ASP A 140 -13.58 40.69 40.97
C ASP A 140 -12.80 40.44 39.67
N ARG A 141 -12.34 39.21 39.44
CA ARG A 141 -11.62 38.82 38.23
C ARG A 141 -12.56 38.60 37.05
N VAL A 142 -13.83 38.24 37.31
CA VAL A 142 -14.88 38.12 36.31
C VAL A 142 -15.34 39.50 35.85
N ALA A 143 -15.54 40.44 36.79
CA ALA A 143 -15.92 41.82 36.47
C ALA A 143 -14.93 42.51 35.53
N LEU A 144 -13.62 42.31 35.73
CA LEU A 144 -12.58 42.91 34.88
C LEU A 144 -12.47 42.28 33.48
N LEU A 145 -13.00 41.06 33.29
CA LEU A 145 -13.03 40.36 32.01
C LEU A 145 -14.32 40.64 31.23
N GLU A 146 -15.43 40.92 31.93
CA GLU A 146 -16.73 41.26 31.33
C GLU A 146 -16.83 42.73 30.91
N GLU A 147 -16.06 43.63 31.54
CA GLU A 147 -15.87 44.99 31.06
C GLU A 147 -15.01 44.98 29.77
N ASN A 148 -15.67 44.76 28.63
CA ASN A 148 -15.10 44.90 27.30
C ASN A 148 -14.62 46.35 27.08
N SER A 149 -13.35 46.61 27.39
CA SER A 149 -12.65 47.83 26.96
C SER A 149 -12.78 47.97 25.44
N PRO A 150 -13.18 49.15 24.91
CA PRO A 150 -13.22 49.35 23.47
C PRO A 150 -11.82 49.09 22.91
N GLU A 151 -11.74 48.10 22.01
CA GLU A 151 -10.50 47.70 21.36
C GLU A 151 -9.95 48.94 20.63
N PRO A 152 -8.74 49.42 20.97
CA PRO A 152 -8.23 50.64 20.37
C PRO A 152 -8.04 50.40 18.87
N GLU A 153 -8.80 51.11 18.04
CA GLU A 153 -8.56 51.15 16.60
C GLU A 153 -7.10 51.61 16.39
N HIS A 154 -6.23 50.68 15.99
CA HIS A 154 -4.84 50.96 15.68
C HIS A 154 -4.73 51.78 14.38
N GLN A 155 -5.08 53.07 14.46
CA GLN A 155 -4.69 54.06 13.46
C GLN A 155 -3.20 54.36 13.64
N GLN A 156 -2.35 53.54 13.01
CA GLN A 156 -0.91 53.74 12.99
C GLN A 156 -0.46 53.95 11.54
N SER A 157 -0.75 55.13 10.99
CA SER A 157 -0.16 55.61 9.72
C SER A 157 1.19 56.29 9.94
N TYR A 158 2.03 55.74 10.81
CA TYR A 158 3.43 56.11 10.86
C TYR A 158 4.14 55.30 9.80
N GLN A 159 4.81 55.96 8.85
CA GLN A 159 5.69 55.32 7.88
C GLN A 159 6.85 54.63 8.62
N ARG A 160 6.56 53.45 9.21
CA ARG A 160 7.51 52.61 9.89
C ARG A 160 8.52 52.19 8.83
N ARG A 161 9.72 52.78 8.86
CA ARG A 161 10.83 52.41 7.98
C ARG A 161 10.90 50.89 7.92
N GLN A 162 10.68 50.34 6.72
CA GLN A 162 10.64 48.91 6.50
C GLN A 162 11.96 48.31 7.00
N ARG A 163 11.88 47.46 8.03
CA ARG A 163 13.06 46.79 8.56
C ARG A 163 13.64 45.91 7.46
N ARG A 164 14.95 46.02 7.21
CA ARG A 164 15.63 45.16 6.25
C ARG A 164 15.40 43.69 6.64
N PRO A 165 15.05 42.81 5.69
CA PRO A 165 14.84 41.40 5.99
C PRO A 165 16.15 40.80 6.50
N ARG A 166 16.05 40.05 7.60
CA ARG A 166 17.21 39.35 8.16
C ARG A 166 17.66 38.26 7.18
N PRO A 167 18.96 38.09 6.93
CA PRO A 167 19.46 36.99 6.12
C PRO A 167 19.04 35.67 6.78
N GLN A 168 18.24 34.88 6.06
CA GLN A 168 17.82 33.55 6.51
C GLN A 168 19.03 32.61 6.31
N PRO A 169 19.48 31.89 7.35
CA PRO A 169 20.49 30.86 7.15
C PRO A 169 19.93 29.81 6.16
N PHE A 170 20.75 29.42 5.18
CA PHE A 170 20.43 28.41 4.15
C PHE A 170 19.38 28.78 3.09
N GLN A 171 19.27 30.05 2.70
CA GLN A 171 18.40 30.49 1.58
C GLN A 171 18.54 29.62 0.32
N LYS A 172 19.78 29.34 -0.09
CA LYS A 172 20.06 28.51 -1.27
C LYS A 172 19.49 27.10 -1.16
N GLU A 173 19.53 26.49 0.03
CA GLU A 173 18.98 25.15 0.24
C GLU A 173 17.46 25.15 0.24
N SER A 174 16.86 26.19 0.83
CA SER A 174 15.40 26.38 0.83
C SER A 174 14.84 26.55 -0.58
N GLU A 175 15.53 27.31 -1.45
CA GLU A 175 15.16 27.48 -2.85
C GLU A 175 15.28 26.17 -3.63
N LEU A 176 16.33 25.39 -3.38
CA LEU A 176 16.48 24.06 -4.00
C LEU A 176 15.38 23.10 -3.54
N ALA A 177 14.98 23.16 -2.28
CA ALA A 177 13.87 22.35 -1.76
C ALA A 177 12.53 22.76 -2.39
N GLN A 178 12.28 24.06 -2.55
CA GLN A 178 11.09 24.58 -3.22
C GLN A 178 11.03 24.14 -4.68
N LYS A 179 12.13 24.28 -5.43
CA LYS A 179 12.23 23.83 -6.83
C LYS A 179 11.93 22.34 -6.97
N LYS A 180 12.46 21.50 -6.07
CA LYS A 180 12.18 20.05 -6.06
C LYS A 180 10.70 19.75 -5.77
N ARG A 181 10.08 20.51 -4.87
CA ARG A 181 8.66 20.38 -4.54
C ARG A 181 7.79 20.76 -5.73
N GLU A 182 8.08 21.89 -6.38
CA GLU A 182 7.37 22.34 -7.58
C GLU A 182 7.48 21.35 -8.73
N GLU A 183 8.66 20.77 -8.97
CA GLU A 183 8.84 19.74 -10.01
C GLU A 183 8.02 18.47 -9.70
N ALA A 184 7.99 18.04 -8.44
CA ALA A 184 7.19 16.90 -8.01
C ALA A 184 5.68 17.17 -8.16
N GLU A 185 5.24 18.37 -7.79
CA GLU A 185 3.85 18.82 -7.94
C GLU A 185 3.45 18.95 -9.41
N ALA A 186 4.33 19.47 -10.28
CA ALA A 186 4.09 19.53 -11.72
C ALA A 186 3.95 18.14 -12.33
N ARG A 187 4.80 17.18 -11.92
CA ARG A 187 4.67 15.77 -12.32
C ARG A 187 3.37 15.15 -11.83
N HIS A 188 2.92 15.50 -10.63
CA HIS A 188 1.66 15.03 -10.08
C HIS A 188 0.47 15.58 -10.87
N LYS A 189 0.44 16.90 -11.11
CA LYS A 189 -0.60 17.58 -11.89
C LYS A 189 -0.72 16.99 -13.31
N ALA A 190 0.40 16.75 -13.99
CA ALA A 190 0.39 16.11 -15.31
C ALA A 190 -0.22 14.69 -15.30
N ARG A 191 0.03 13.91 -14.23
CA ARG A 191 -0.60 12.58 -14.05
C ARG A 191 -2.10 12.71 -13.81
N GLU A 192 -2.51 13.61 -12.93
CA GLU A 192 -3.91 13.86 -12.64
C GLU A 192 -4.67 14.32 -13.89
N GLU A 193 -4.11 15.22 -14.69
CA GLU A 193 -4.72 15.68 -15.93
C GLU A 193 -4.90 14.53 -16.93
N ALA A 194 -3.86 13.70 -17.11
CA ALA A 194 -3.95 12.52 -17.95
C ALA A 194 -5.00 11.52 -17.45
N GLU A 195 -5.15 11.35 -16.14
CA GLU A 195 -6.19 10.51 -15.54
C GLU A 195 -7.59 11.11 -15.71
N ARG A 196 -7.75 12.43 -15.52
CA ARG A 196 -9.00 13.16 -15.75
C ARG A 196 -9.43 13.03 -17.21
N GLU A 197 -8.51 13.14 -18.17
CA GLU A 197 -8.83 12.91 -19.59
C GLU A 197 -9.26 11.47 -19.88
N ARG A 198 -8.54 10.48 -19.33
CA ARG A 198 -8.92 9.07 -19.46
C ARG A 198 -10.30 8.82 -18.85
N ALA A 199 -10.58 9.41 -17.69
CA ALA A 199 -11.85 9.30 -17.00
C ALA A 199 -12.98 9.94 -17.80
N LYS A 200 -12.79 11.14 -18.36
CA LYS A 200 -13.76 11.78 -19.27
C LYS A 200 -14.07 10.88 -20.48
N LYS A 201 -13.03 10.38 -21.16
CA LYS A 201 -13.19 9.45 -22.31
C LYS A 201 -13.89 8.15 -21.91
N ALA A 202 -13.60 7.60 -20.72
CA ALA A 202 -14.25 6.39 -20.22
C ALA A 202 -15.73 6.63 -19.87
N ALA A 203 -16.03 7.73 -19.18
CA ALA A 203 -17.40 8.11 -18.82
C ALA A 203 -18.26 8.36 -20.07
N GLU A 204 -17.72 9.02 -21.09
CA GLU A 204 -18.41 9.18 -22.38
C GLU A 204 -18.71 7.83 -23.05
N ARG A 205 -17.74 6.91 -23.07
CA ARG A 205 -17.92 5.56 -23.61
C ARG A 205 -18.96 4.78 -22.82
N GLU A 206 -18.97 4.91 -21.50
CA GLU A 206 -19.94 4.26 -20.64
C GLU A 206 -21.35 4.83 -20.85
N ARG A 207 -21.48 6.15 -20.94
CA ARG A 207 -22.75 6.82 -21.30
C ARG A 207 -23.27 6.31 -22.65
N PHE A 208 -22.41 6.28 -23.67
CA PHE A 208 -22.73 5.75 -25.00
C PHE A 208 -23.13 4.26 -24.95
N ARG A 209 -22.42 3.45 -24.16
CA ARG A 209 -22.74 2.03 -23.99
C ARG A 209 -24.09 1.84 -23.32
N LYS A 210 -24.38 2.60 -22.26
CA LYS A 210 -25.65 2.55 -21.53
C LYS A 210 -26.83 2.96 -22.39
N THR A 211 -26.72 4.03 -23.16
CA THR A 211 -27.80 4.48 -24.06
C THR A 211 -28.05 3.48 -25.19
N MET A 212 -27.00 2.94 -25.82
CA MET A 212 -27.14 1.89 -26.83
C MET A 212 -27.72 0.58 -26.25
N ALA A 213 -27.31 0.19 -25.03
CA ALA A 213 -27.89 -0.97 -24.35
C ALA A 213 -29.38 -0.77 -24.05
N LYS A 214 -29.76 0.43 -23.58
CA LYS A 214 -31.16 0.80 -23.34
C LYS A 214 -32.01 0.78 -24.62
N ALA A 215 -31.41 1.04 -25.77
CA ALA A 215 -32.10 1.01 -27.05
C ALA A 215 -32.20 -0.40 -27.66
N ARG A 216 -31.30 -1.33 -27.28
CA ARG A 216 -31.30 -2.75 -27.67
C ARG A 216 -32.20 -3.65 -26.81
N GLY A 217 -32.74 -3.16 -25.70
CA GLY A 217 -33.56 -3.92 -24.75
C GLY A 217 -35.05 -4.05 -25.11
N GLY A 218 -35.40 -4.13 -26.39
CA GLY A 218 -36.78 -4.39 -26.80
C GLY A 218 -37.20 -5.86 -26.55
N PRO A 219 -38.50 -6.16 -26.42
CA PRO A 219 -38.99 -7.52 -26.18
C PRO A 219 -38.52 -8.56 -27.23
N ASN A 220 -38.29 -8.12 -28.48
CA ASN A 220 -37.77 -8.97 -29.56
C ASN A 220 -36.27 -8.76 -29.83
N GLY A 221 -35.53 -8.07 -28.94
CA GLY A 221 -34.13 -7.68 -29.16
C GLY A 221 -33.89 -6.69 -30.31
N GLN A 222 -34.97 -6.22 -30.94
CA GLN A 222 -34.93 -5.24 -32.02
C GLN A 222 -34.51 -3.86 -31.48
N ARG A 223 -33.67 -3.17 -32.26
CA ARG A 223 -33.18 -1.82 -31.95
C ARG A 223 -34.30 -0.81 -32.10
N LYS A 224 -34.55 -0.02 -31.06
CA LYS A 224 -35.53 1.08 -31.11
C LYS A 224 -34.85 2.34 -31.66
N LEU A 225 -35.01 2.60 -32.95
CA LEU A 225 -34.45 3.76 -33.68
C LEU A 225 -34.62 5.10 -32.94
N GLY A 226 -35.79 5.35 -32.34
CA GLY A 226 -36.05 6.58 -31.58
C GLY A 226 -35.21 6.75 -30.30
N ARG A 227 -34.62 5.68 -29.75
CA ARG A 227 -33.72 5.75 -28.59
C ARG A 227 -32.24 5.77 -29.01
N GLU A 228 -31.91 5.29 -30.21
CA GLU A 228 -30.55 5.32 -30.77
C GLU A 228 -30.25 6.63 -31.50
N SER A 229 -31.27 7.34 -31.99
CA SER A 229 -31.14 8.55 -32.81
C SER A 229 -30.24 9.61 -32.16
N THR A 230 -30.46 9.95 -30.88
CA THR A 230 -29.66 10.97 -30.17
C THR A 230 -28.16 10.63 -30.10
N VAL A 231 -27.86 9.35 -29.90
CA VAL A 231 -26.50 8.83 -29.76
C VAL A 231 -25.79 8.79 -31.12
N LEU A 232 -26.52 8.40 -32.17
CA LEU A 232 -26.03 8.36 -33.55
C LEU A 232 -25.81 9.77 -34.10
N LEU A 233 -26.71 10.71 -33.79
CA LEU A 233 -26.58 12.12 -34.16
C LEU A 233 -25.36 12.76 -33.48
N ALA A 234 -25.18 12.57 -32.17
CA ALA A 234 -23.99 13.06 -31.46
C ALA A 234 -22.68 12.49 -32.03
N LYS A 235 -22.70 11.23 -32.52
CA LYS A 235 -21.56 10.62 -33.20
C LYS A 235 -21.32 11.23 -34.58
N ALA A 236 -22.37 11.46 -35.36
CA ALA A 236 -22.28 12.10 -36.68
C ALA A 236 -21.75 13.54 -36.57
N GLN A 237 -22.26 14.33 -35.63
CA GLN A 237 -21.75 15.68 -35.33
C GLN A 237 -20.25 15.67 -34.98
N ARG A 238 -19.78 14.70 -34.20
CA ARG A 238 -18.35 14.54 -33.88
C ARG A 238 -17.50 14.13 -35.08
N LEU A 239 -18.05 13.49 -36.09
CA LEU A 239 -17.33 13.15 -37.32
C LEU A 239 -17.30 14.33 -38.28
N MET A 240 -18.40 15.08 -38.37
CA MET A 240 -18.51 16.28 -39.20
C MET A 240 -17.81 17.51 -38.63
N GLY A 241 -17.64 17.62 -37.30
CA GLY A 241 -16.84 18.69 -36.69
C GLY A 241 -15.32 18.40 -36.67
N LYS A 242 -14.88 17.28 -37.26
CA LYS A 242 -13.47 16.89 -37.39
C LYS A 242 -12.94 17.01 -38.82
N THR A 243 -13.78 17.49 -39.73
CA THR A 243 -13.43 17.93 -41.10
C THR A 243 -13.36 19.44 -41.09
#